data_AF-A0A258KLL9-F1
#
_entry.id   AF-A0A258KLL9-F1
#
_cell.length_a   1.000
_cell.length_b   1.000
_cell.length_c   1.000
_cell.angle_alpha   90.00
_cell.angle_beta   90.00
_cell.angle_gamma   90.00
#
_symmetry.space_group_name_H-M   'P 1'
#
loop_
_entity.id
_entity.type
_entity.pdbx_description
1 polymer ?
#
loop_
_entity_poly.entity_id
_entity_poly.type
_entity_poly.pdbx_seq_one_letter_code
_entity_poly.pdbx_strand_id
1 'polypeptide(L)'
;MDALDDFAPDLVITDFFMPRMTGGELIRAVRERRGGLTCTLLASAVDPARLREDEWADARLEKPITPARLLSGVRALEACQAH
;
A
#
# COMPACT_ATOMS: atom_id res chain seq x y z
N MET A 1 1.87 -14.58 7.29
CA MET A 1 2.81 -13.44 7.45
C MET A 1 4.23 -13.81 7.03
N ASP A 2 4.55 -15.10 6.88
CA ASP A 2 5.85 -15.58 6.35
C ASP A 2 6.07 -15.22 4.86
N ALA A 3 4.99 -15.13 4.08
CA ALA A 3 5.05 -14.80 2.67
C ALA A 3 5.70 -13.43 2.36
N LEU A 4 5.64 -12.45 3.27
CA LEU A 4 6.28 -11.14 3.08
C LEU A 4 7.80 -11.20 3.21
N ASP A 5 8.28 -12.11 4.05
CA ASP A 5 9.70 -12.30 4.30
C ASP A 5 10.30 -13.21 3.22
N ASP A 6 9.58 -14.26 2.81
CA ASP A 6 9.99 -15.20 1.76
C ASP A 6 9.94 -14.60 0.34
N PHE A 7 8.86 -13.90 -0.01
CA PHE A 7 8.67 -13.34 -1.36
C PHE A 7 9.43 -12.03 -1.56
N ALA A 8 9.63 -11.28 -0.48
CA ALA A 8 10.34 -10.02 -0.49
C ALA A 8 9.87 -8.99 -1.54
N PRO A 9 8.59 -8.60 -1.53
CA PRO A 9 8.04 -7.73 -2.58
C PRO A 9 8.62 -6.31 -2.52
N ASP A 10 8.89 -5.74 -3.69
CA ASP A 10 9.22 -4.32 -3.84
C ASP A 10 7.97 -3.42 -3.81
N LEU A 11 6.79 -4.00 -4.11
CA LEU A 11 5.50 -3.31 -4.13
C LEU A 11 4.38 -4.20 -3.56
N VAL A 12 3.62 -3.66 -2.62
CA VAL A 12 2.40 -4.26 -2.08
C VAL A 12 1.19 -3.40 -2.42
N ILE A 13 0.21 -4.01 -3.10
CA ILE A 13 -1.08 -3.37 -3.43
C ILE A 13 -2.16 -4.05 -2.60
N THR A 14 -2.90 -3.30 -1.79
CA THR A 14 -3.93 -3.85 -0.89
C THR A 14 -5.20 -3.01 -0.88
N ASP A 15 -6.34 -3.65 -0.61
CA ASP A 15 -7.58 -2.96 -0.26
C ASP A 15 -7.56 -2.54 1.21
N PHE A 16 -8.22 -1.42 1.53
CA PHE A 16 -8.42 -0.99 2.91
C PHE A 16 -9.42 -1.88 3.65
N PHE A 17 -10.54 -2.22 3.01
CA PHE A 17 -11.59 -3.02 3.62
C PHE A 17 -11.39 -4.49 3.31
N MET A 18 -10.77 -5.22 4.23
CA MET A 18 -10.57 -6.66 4.14
C MET A 18 -11.07 -7.37 5.41
N PRO A 19 -11.58 -8.61 5.30
CA PRO A 19 -11.99 -9.37 6.47
C PRO A 19 -10.77 -9.80 7.30
N ARG A 20 -10.88 -9.69 8.63
CA ARG A 20 -9.87 -10.02 9.66
C ARG A 20 -8.74 -9.01 9.88
N MET A 21 -8.31 -8.31 8.83
CA MET A 21 -7.23 -7.33 8.90
C MET A 21 -7.50 -6.24 7.86
N THR A 22 -7.31 -4.98 8.21
CA THR A 22 -7.45 -3.85 7.29
C THR A 22 -6.19 -3.65 6.46
N GLY A 23 -6.32 -2.95 5.32
CA GLY A 23 -5.16 -2.55 4.52
C GLY A 23 -4.19 -1.65 5.28
N GLY A 24 -4.70 -0.79 6.18
CA GLY A 24 -3.88 0.05 7.06
C GLY A 24 -3.00 -0.76 8.01
N GLU A 25 -3.59 -1.76 8.68
CA GLU A 25 -2.84 -2.69 9.51
C GLU A 25 -1.78 -3.46 8.71
N LEU A 26 -2.07 -3.82 7.46
CA LEU A 26 -1.10 -4.49 6.59
C LEU A 26 0.06 -3.57 6.25
N ILE A 27 -0.21 -2.32 5.87
CA ILE A 27 0.82 -1.31 5.56
C ILE A 27 1.74 -1.10 6.76
N ARG A 28 1.15 -0.98 7.95
CA ARG A 28 1.90 -0.87 9.19
C ARG A 28 2.82 -2.07 9.39
N ALA A 29 2.30 -3.30 9.24
CA ALA A 29 3.10 -4.51 9.40
C ALA A 29 4.23 -4.62 8.36
N VAL A 30 4.00 -4.18 7.12
CA VAL A 30 5.04 -4.13 6.08
C VAL A 30 6.13 -3.15 6.47
N ARG A 31 5.78 -1.94 6.93
CA ARG A 31 6.74 -0.91 7.36
C ARG A 31 7.56 -1.35 8.57
N GLU A 32 6.94 -1.99 9.56
CA GLU A 32 7.64 -2.49 10.74
C GLU A 32 8.67 -3.59 10.40
N ARG A 33 8.40 -4.41 9.37
CA ARG A 33 9.28 -5.54 8.99
C ARG A 33 10.33 -5.18 7.93
N ARG A 34 9.92 -4.48 6.88
CA ARG A 34 10.73 -4.21 5.68
C ARG A 34 11.13 -2.74 5.54
N GLY A 35 10.60 -1.86 6.40
CA GLY A 35 10.90 -0.43 6.34
C GLY A 35 10.47 0.19 5.00
N GLY A 36 11.31 1.08 4.48
CA GLY A 36 11.10 1.73 3.18
C GLY A 36 11.49 0.88 1.96
N LEU A 37 11.87 -0.39 2.15
CA LEU A 37 12.27 -1.27 1.03
C LEU A 37 11.09 -1.77 0.21
N THR A 38 9.87 -1.67 0.73
CA THR A 38 8.65 -2.12 0.05
C THR A 38 7.68 -0.96 -0.06
N CYS A 39 7.39 -0.54 -1.29
CA CYS A 39 6.37 0.45 -1.55
C CYS A 39 4.96 -0.11 -1.31
N THR A 40 4.06 0.76 -0.88
CA THR A 40 2.68 0.40 -0.55
C THR A 40 1.69 1.25 -1.33
N LEU A 41 0.69 0.57 -1.90
CA LEU A 41 -0.40 1.18 -2.64
C LEU A 41 -1.74 0.74 -2.03
N LEU A 42 -2.46 1.69 -1.43
CA LEU A 42 -3.73 1.42 -0.78
C LEU A 42 -4.90 1.74 -1.70
N ALA A 43 -5.75 0.77 -2.00
CA ALA A 43 -7.05 1.00 -2.61
C ALA A 43 -8.10 1.27 -1.52
N SER A 44 -8.71 2.46 -1.51
CA SER A 44 -9.68 2.83 -0.48
C SER A 44 -10.79 3.73 -1.02
N ALA A 45 -11.96 3.69 -0.38
CA ALA A 45 -13.00 4.70 -0.51
C ALA A 45 -13.08 5.61 0.74
N VAL A 46 -12.16 5.42 1.69
CA VAL A 46 -12.12 6.13 2.97
C VAL A 46 -11.39 7.45 2.81
N ASP A 47 -11.93 8.48 3.48
CA ASP A 47 -11.30 9.78 3.59
C ASP A 47 -9.92 9.65 4.30
N PRO A 48 -8.82 10.14 3.70
CA PRO A 48 -7.49 10.14 4.32
C PRO A 48 -7.44 10.76 5.71
N ALA A 49 -8.32 11.73 6.03
CA ALA A 49 -8.37 12.35 7.35
C ALA A 49 -8.77 11.37 8.46
N ARG A 50 -9.28 10.19 8.11
CA ARG A 50 -9.64 9.11 9.05
C ARG A 50 -8.54 8.06 9.22
N LEU A 51 -7.45 8.13 8.45
CA LEU A 51 -6.34 7.21 8.54
C LEU A 51 -5.31 7.71 9.54
N ARG A 52 -4.74 6.80 10.32
CA ARG A 52 -3.61 7.10 11.20
C ARG A 52 -2.33 7.24 10.38
N GLU A 53 -1.36 8.02 10.85
CA GLU A 53 -0.09 8.23 10.13
C GLU A 53 0.67 6.93 9.83
N ASP A 54 0.57 5.95 10.74
CA ASP A 54 1.17 4.61 10.59
C ASP A 54 0.44 3.71 9.59
N GLU A 55 -0.75 4.11 9.13
CA GLU A 55 -1.57 3.41 8.14
C GLU A 55 -1.47 4.05 6.74
N TRP A 56 -0.69 5.12 6.60
CA TRP A 56 -0.52 5.81 5.32
C TRP A 56 0.34 4.99 4.38
N ALA A 57 -0.24 4.62 3.24
CA ALA A 57 0.50 4.08 2.12
C ALA A 57 1.30 5.17 1.39
N ASP A 58 2.34 4.75 0.68
CA ASP A 58 3.17 5.65 -0.13
C ASP A 58 2.37 6.24 -1.31
N ALA A 59 1.39 5.49 -1.81
CA ALA A 59 0.38 6.01 -2.73
C ALA A 59 -1.02 5.44 -2.41
N ARG A 60 -2.06 6.13 -2.87
CA ARG A 60 -3.45 5.72 -2.67
C ARG A 60 -4.23 5.75 -3.98
N LEU A 61 -5.09 4.74 -4.15
CA LEU A 61 -6.07 4.62 -5.21
C LEU A 61 -7.47 4.78 -4.63
N GLU A 62 -8.21 5.73 -5.18
CA GLU A 62 -9.64 5.83 -4.87
C GLU A 62 -10.44 4.86 -5.71
N LYS A 63 -11.43 4.22 -5.07
CA LYS A 63 -12.42 3.42 -5.78
C LYS A 63 -13.39 4.33 -6.54
N PRO A 64 -13.84 3.96 -7.76
CA PRO A 64 -13.56 2.70 -8.45
C PRO A 64 -12.15 2.64 -9.04
N ILE A 65 -11.52 1.45 -8.93
CA ILE A 65 -10.19 1.21 -9.51
C ILE A 65 -10.35 0.98 -11.01
N THR A 66 -9.73 1.83 -11.82
CA THR A 66 -9.61 1.63 -13.26
C THR A 66 -8.17 1.25 -13.61
N PRO A 67 -7.94 0.51 -14.71
CA PRO A 67 -6.59 0.15 -15.14
C PRO A 67 -5.66 1.37 -15.30
N ALA A 68 -6.20 2.48 -15.83
CA ALA A 68 -5.44 3.71 -16.00
C ALA A 68 -5.01 4.33 -14.65
N ARG A 69 -5.91 4.37 -13.65
CA ARG A 69 -5.57 4.89 -12.32
C ARG A 69 -4.55 3.97 -11.63
N LEU A 70 -4.76 2.65 -11.70
CA LEU A 70 -3.82 1.67 -11.15
C LEU A 70 -2.42 1.86 -11.73
N LEU A 71 -2.32 1.93 -13.06
CA LEU A 71 -1.04 2.12 -13.74
C LEU A 71 -0.37 3.44 -13.36
N SER A 72 -1.14 4.53 -13.24
CA SER A 72 -0.62 5.82 -12.78
C SER A 72 -0.10 5.75 -11.35
N GLY A 73 -0.78 5.03 -10.46
CA GLY A 73 -0.36 4.86 -9.06
C GLY A 73 0.94 4.06 -8.95
N VAL A 74 1.06 2.97 -9.72
CA VAL A 74 2.30 2.18 -9.77
C VAL A 74 3.47 3.01 -10.30
N ARG A 75 3.27 3.75 -11.41
CA ARG A 75 4.32 4.60 -11.99
C ARG A 75 4.79 5.72 -11.06
N ALA A 76 3.89 6.26 -10.24
CA ALA A 76 4.25 7.27 -9.24
C ALA A 76 5.18 6.69 -8.17
N LEU A 77 5.01 5.41 -7.81
CA LEU A 77 5.85 4.72 -6.83
C LEU A 77 7.21 4.31 -7.41
N GLU A 78 7.24 3.84 -8.67
CA GLU A 78 8.51 3.56 -9.37
C GLU A 78 9.42 4.79 -9.41
N ALA A 79 8.86 5.99 -9.60
CA ALA A 79 9.62 7.24 -9.62
C ALA A 79 10.25 7.58 -8.25
N CYS A 80 9.66 7.12 -7.15
CA CYS A 80 10.20 7.31 -5.79
C CYS A 80 11.29 6.29 -5.42
N GLN A 81 11.30 5.10 -6.03
CA GLN A 81 12.28 4.05 -5.77
C GLN A 81 13.59 4.19 -6.59
N ALA A 82 13.71 5.20 -7.46
CA ALA A 82 14.88 5.40 -8.33
C ALA A 82 16.11 6.04 -7.63
N HIS A 83 16.26 5.87 -6.32
CA HIS A 83 17.44 6.31 -5.53
C HIS A 83 17.98 5.16 -4.69
#